data_AF-A0A9Q9FBK7-F1
#
_entry.id   AF-A0A9Q9FBK7-F1
#
_cell.length_a   1.000
_cell.length_b   1.000
_cell.length_c   1.000
_cell.angle_alpha   90.00
_cell.angle_beta   90.00
_cell.angle_gamma   90.00
#
_symmetry.space_group_name_H-M   'P 1'
#
loop_
_entity.id
_entity.type
_entity.pdbx_description
1 polymer ?
#
loop_
_entity_poly.entity_id
_entity_poly.type
_entity_poly.pdbx_seq_one_letter_code
_entity_poly.pdbx_strand_id
1 'polypeptide(L)' 'MSRTFNNKKKMEGRQRKLEAEMEKKRREEEEKEKELEKYWSIGAKAPGRKEREEEKRVNKEKRKKELRELYEKEMEGL' A
#
# COMPACT_ATOMS: atom_id res chain seq x y z
N MET A 1 13.28 -43.02 16.77
CA MET A 1 12.10 -42.87 15.89
C MET A 1 11.93 -41.38 15.57
N SER A 2 12.11 -40.91 14.33
CA SER A 2 12.27 -39.45 14.05
C SER A 2 11.28 -38.82 13.05
N ARG A 3 10.29 -39.53 12.51
CA ARG A 3 9.40 -38.99 11.45
C ARG A 3 7.94 -39.45 11.48
N THR A 4 7.50 -40.19 12.49
CA THR A 4 6.11 -40.68 12.59
C THR A 4 5.14 -39.52 12.92
N PHE A 5 3.97 -39.48 12.25
CA PHE A 5 2.93 -38.45 12.39
C PHE A 5 3.29 -36.98 12.02
N ASN A 6 4.24 -36.75 11.10
CA ASN A 6 4.65 -35.39 10.70
C ASN A 6 3.75 -34.69 9.65
N ASN A 7 2.58 -35.24 9.35
CA ASN A 7 1.73 -34.77 8.24
C ASN A 7 1.33 -33.29 8.41
N LYS A 8 0.98 -32.89 9.65
CA LYS A 8 0.67 -31.49 9.98
C LYS A 8 1.82 -30.53 9.66
N LYS A 9 3.06 -30.89 10.04
CA LYS A 9 4.26 -30.08 9.76
C LYS A 9 4.60 -30.02 8.28
N LYS A 10 4.34 -31.09 7.52
CA LYS A 10 4.48 -31.08 6.05
C LYS A 10 3.45 -30.17 5.39
N MET A 11 2.21 -30.16 5.86
CA MET A 11 1.16 -29.26 5.35
C MET A 11 1.48 -27.80 5.69
N GLU A 12 1.88 -27.50 6.93
CA GLU A 12 2.33 -26.16 7.33
C GLU A 12 3.52 -25.68 6.48
N GLY A 13 4.49 -26.57 6.20
CA GLY A 13 5.64 -26.25 5.35
C GLY A 13 5.26 -25.99 3.88
N ARG A 14 4.25 -26.70 3.36
CA ARG A 14 3.71 -26.46 2.02
C ARG A 14 2.95 -25.15 1.94
N GLN A 15 2.13 -24.83 2.95
CA GLN A 15 1.40 -23.56 3.02
C GLN A 15 2.36 -22.38 3.06
N ARG A 16 3.40 -22.41 3.91
CA ARG A 16 4.39 -21.33 3.96
C ARG A 16 5.12 -21.11 2.64
N LYS A 17 5.43 -22.18 1.90
CA LYS A 17 6.04 -22.06 0.57
C LYS A 17 5.07 -21.42 -0.43
N LEU A 18 3.81 -21.85 -0.41
CA LEU A 18 2.77 -21.30 -1.28
C LEU A 18 2.52 -19.81 -0.96
N GLU A 19 2.45 -19.44 0.31
CA GLU A 19 2.36 -18.04 0.75
C GLU A 19 3.55 -17.21 0.26
N ALA A 20 4.78 -17.72 0.39
CA ALA A 20 5.97 -17.03 -0.10
C ALA A 20 5.99 -16.87 -1.63
N GLU A 21 5.54 -17.88 -2.38
CA GLU A 21 5.41 -17.81 -3.83
C GLU A 21 4.33 -16.80 -4.27
N MET A 22 3.19 -16.77 -3.59
CA MET A 22 2.12 -15.81 -3.84
C MET A 22 2.55 -14.38 -3.54
N GLU A 23 3.23 -14.15 -2.41
CA GLU A 23 3.79 -12.84 -2.07
C GLU A 23 4.83 -12.39 -3.09
N LYS A 24 5.69 -13.31 -3.56
CA LYS A 24 6.66 -13.00 -4.63
C LYS A 24 5.95 -12.60 -5.92
N LYS A 25 4.93 -13.36 -6.35
CA LYS A 25 4.12 -13.01 -7.53
C LYS A 25 3.42 -11.67 -7.37
N ARG A 26 2.85 -11.37 -6.20
CA ARG A 26 2.20 -10.07 -5.96
C ARG A 26 3.20 -8.92 -6.13
N ARG A 27 4.42 -9.06 -5.61
CA ARG A 27 5.47 -8.04 -5.77
C ARG A 27 5.90 -7.87 -7.23
N GLU A 28 6.06 -8.98 -7.96
CA GLU A 28 6.37 -8.91 -9.40
C GLU A 28 5.25 -8.26 -10.21
N GLU A 29 3.98 -8.51 -9.85
CA GLU A 29 2.82 -7.85 -10.47
C GLU A 29 2.76 -6.35 -10.13
N GLU A 30 2.99 -5.97 -8.86
CA GLU A 30 3.07 -4.57 -8.43
C GLU A 30 4.21 -3.82 -9.16
N GLU A 31 5.36 -4.46 -9.37
CA GLU A 31 6.47 -3.88 -10.13
C GLU A 31 6.11 -3.68 -11.60
N LYS A 32 5.50 -4.70 -12.23
CA LYS A 32 5.01 -4.59 -13.61
C LYS A 32 3.95 -3.51 -13.76
N GLU A 33 3.03 -3.40 -12.82
CA GLU A 33 1.99 -2.37 -12.84
C GLU A 33 2.62 -0.97 -12.74
N LYS A 34 3.60 -0.77 -11.86
CA LYS A 34 4.36 0.50 -11.77
C LYS A 34 5.12 0.83 -13.05
N GLU A 35 5.72 -0.16 -13.69
CA GLU A 35 6.40 0.03 -14.98
C GLU A 35 5.42 0.38 -16.10
N LEU A 36 4.27 -0.28 -16.14
CA LEU A 36 3.20 0.02 -17.09
C LEU A 36 2.63 1.42 -16.84
N GLU A 37 2.36 1.79 -15.59
CA GLU A 37 1.90 3.14 -15.24
C GLU A 37 2.88 4.20 -15.74
N LYS A 38 4.18 4.00 -15.52
CA LYS A 38 5.22 4.88 -16.08
C LYS A 38 5.18 4.91 -17.60
N TYR A 39 5.09 3.76 -18.25
CA TYR A 39 5.06 3.69 -19.71
C TYR A 39 3.84 4.42 -20.29
N TRP A 40 2.65 4.18 -19.74
CA TRP A 40 1.42 4.87 -20.12
C TRP A 40 1.42 6.36 -19.77
N SER A 41 2.20 6.77 -18.76
CA SER A 41 2.38 8.18 -18.43
C SER A 41 3.24 8.94 -19.46
N ILE A 42 4.00 8.23 -20.32
CA ILE A 42 4.79 8.85 -21.39
C ILE A 42 3.82 9.43 -22.43
N GLY A 43 3.74 10.76 -22.48
CA GLY A 43 2.82 11.49 -23.36
C GLY A 43 1.46 11.79 -22.74
N ALA A 44 1.19 11.34 -21.51
CA ALA A 44 0.05 11.82 -20.74
C ALA A 44 0.19 13.34 -20.49
N LYS A 45 -0.93 14.06 -20.51
CA LYS A 45 -0.95 15.49 -20.24
C LYS A 45 -0.42 15.73 -18.83
N ALA A 46 0.71 16.43 -18.71
CA ALA A 46 1.25 16.80 -17.42
C ALA A 46 0.19 17.59 -16.62
N PRO A 47 0.07 17.36 -15.31
CA PRO A 47 -0.95 18.04 -14.53
C PRO A 47 -0.75 19.54 -14.63
N GLY A 48 -1.78 20.20 -15.14
CA GLY A 48 -1.77 21.62 -15.46
C GLY A 48 -1.69 22.49 -14.21
N ARG A 49 -1.50 23.80 -14.39
CA ARG A 49 -1.48 24.76 -13.27
C ARG A 49 -2.72 24.65 -12.37
N LYS A 50 -3.90 24.44 -12.99
CA LYS A 50 -5.18 24.31 -12.29
C LYS A 50 -5.23 23.09 -11.36
N GLU A 51 -4.79 21.93 -11.85
CA GLU A 51 -4.76 20.68 -11.06
C GLU A 51 -3.77 20.79 -9.89
N ARG A 52 -2.62 21.46 -10.09
CA ARG A 52 -1.65 21.71 -9.00
C ARG A 52 -2.18 22.68 -7.95
N GLU A 53 -2.94 23.71 -8.36
CA GLU A 53 -3.57 24.64 -7.42
C GLU A 53 -4.70 23.96 -6.63
N GLU A 54 -5.47 23.10 -7.29
CA GLU A 54 -6.51 22.29 -6.65
C GLU A 54 -5.93 21.26 -5.67
N GLU A 55 -4.86 20.57 -6.04
CA GLU A 55 -4.12 19.65 -5.16
C GLU A 55 -3.59 20.37 -3.91
N LYS A 56 -3.01 21.58 -4.07
CA LYS A 56 -2.59 22.42 -2.94
C LYS A 56 -3.75 22.80 -2.04
N ARG A 57 -4.92 23.10 -2.60
CA ARG A 57 -6.12 23.44 -1.83
C ARG A 57 -6.61 22.24 -1.03
N VAL A 58 -6.74 21.08 -1.67
CA VAL A 58 -7.15 19.83 -1.02
C VAL A 58 -6.18 19.45 0.11
N ASN A 59 -4.87 19.56 -0.13
CA ASN A 59 -3.87 19.26 0.90
C ASN A 59 -3.94 20.23 2.10
N LYS A 60 -4.22 21.52 1.86
CA LYS A 60 -4.45 22.48 2.95
C LYS A 60 -5.69 22.14 3.77
N GLU A 61 -6.78 21.75 3.13
CA GLU A 61 -8.02 21.36 3.80
C GLU A 61 -7.83 20.07 4.63
N LYS A 62 -7.16 19.06 4.07
CA LYS A 62 -6.80 17.83 4.81
C LYS A 62 -5.97 18.13 6.05
N ARG A 63 -4.90 18.92 5.90
CA ARG A 63 -4.03 19.28 7.03
C ARG A 63 -4.75 20.09 8.09
N LYS A 64 -5.67 20.99 7.70
CA LYS A 64 -6.52 21.72 8.63
C LYS A 64 -7.44 20.76 9.41
N LYS A 65 -7.99 19.75 8.74
CA LYS A 65 -8.83 18.74 9.37
C LYS A 65 -8.03 17.90 10.38
N GLU A 66 -6.86 17.41 9.98
CA GLU A 66 -5.95 16.64 10.85
C GLU A 66 -5.56 17.43 12.10
N LEU A 67 -5.19 18.71 11.95
CA LEU A 67 -4.85 19.57 13.09
C LEU A 67 -6.04 19.80 14.02
N ARG A 68 -7.24 19.93 13.47
CA ARG A 68 -8.46 20.07 14.26
C ARG A 68 -8.77 18.79 15.04
N GLU A 69 -8.68 17.63 14.39
CA GLU A 69 -8.87 16.33 15.04
C GLU A 69 -7.80 16.08 16.13
N LEU A 70 -6.56 16.51 15.91
CA LEU A 70 -5.49 16.43 16.91
C LEU A 70 -5.82 17.30 18.13
N TYR A 71 -6.22 18.55 17.89
CA TYR A 71 -6.61 19.49 18.95
C TYR A 71 -7.83 18.99 19.75
N GLU A 72 -8.86 18.47 19.09
CA GLU A 72 -10.04 17.91 19.76
C GLU A 72 -9.66 16.74 20.67
N LYS A 73 -8.76 15.84 20.22
CA LYS A 73 -8.23 14.75 21.05
C LYS A 73 -7.41 15.23 22.25
N GLU A 74 -6.58 16.26 22.07
CA GLU A 74 -5.81 16.85 23.17
C GLU A 74 -6.72 17.52 24.21
N MET A 75 -7.83 18.12 23.77
CA MET A 75 -8.82 18.73 24.66
C MET A 75 -9.73 17.71 25.36
N GLU A 76 -10.05 16.57 24.75
CA GLU A 76 -10.78 15.47 25.41
C GLU A 76 -9.92 14.71 26.43
N GLY A 77 -8.59 14.79 26.30
CA GLY A 77 -7.63 14.20 27.25
C GLY A 77 -7.33 15.05 28.48
N LEU A 78 -7.91 16.26 28.59
CA LEU A 78 -7.85 17.18 29.72
C LEU A 78 -9.12 17.09 30.58
#